data_AF-A0A832U5Q4-F1
#
_entry.id   AF-A0A832U5Q4-F1
#
_cell.length_a   1.000
_cell.length_b   1.000
_cell.length_c   1.000
_cell.angle_alpha   90.00
_cell.angle_beta   90.00
_cell.angle_gamma   90.00
#
_symmetry.space_group_name_H-M   'P 1'
#
loop_
_entity.id
_entity.type
_entity.pdbx_description
1 polymer ?
#
loop_
_entity_poly.entity_id
_entity_poly.type
_entity_poly.pdbx_seq_one_letter_code
_entity_poly.pdbx_strand_id
1 'polypeptide(L)'
;MLAFALDITQNKPTNTKESEDDELKQYMEYQRKLNHERLVHHSLDYAKNQLQENIDSSDSEKRSQFLQNFFTVSHKFADAETLMLMLRKLMNSQNSTNNWYRMNSFYHSVVFESMQQFVEVYNQILVESPEKAKDLGASEGVEVDFEDWAYLYFPDMDFHIGKSLSYTHYPFAKRNKAIEEKWEEKIKEGKSKAEALKLIQEDFEIDDTSVKLLLGQKVTPPDLELLYTSVENPIYEALTEVEDGRWGVMDGESLLDHSYYMGSHLKVWEWRKREEVEKETEMVIDEMSKSSNKK
;
A
#
# COMPACT_ATOMS: atom_id res chain seq x y z
N MET A 1 6.82 10.72 12.32
CA MET A 1 6.45 9.49 11.64
C MET A 1 5.25 9.77 10.77
N LEU A 2 5.18 9.15 9.60
CA LEU A 2 3.98 9.22 8.77
C LEU A 2 2.87 8.40 9.43
N ALA A 3 1.66 8.95 9.47
CA ALA A 3 0.49 8.25 9.98
C ALA A 3 -0.11 7.36 8.89
N PHE A 4 -0.31 6.09 9.21
CA PHE A 4 -0.93 5.08 8.34
C PHE A 4 -2.28 4.67 8.93
N ALA A 5 -2.97 3.70 8.33
CA ALA A 5 -4.18 3.12 8.92
C ALA A 5 -3.86 2.31 10.19
N LEU A 6 -2.70 1.67 10.26
CA LEU A 6 -2.19 0.96 11.43
C LEU A 6 -0.83 1.52 11.87
N ASP A 7 -0.45 1.30 13.13
CA ASP A 7 0.85 1.73 13.66
C ASP A 7 2.01 0.91 13.06
N ILE A 8 2.79 1.54 12.18
CA ILE A 8 3.97 0.92 11.55
C ILE A 8 5.16 0.72 12.50
N THR A 9 5.12 1.27 13.72
CA THR A 9 6.15 0.99 14.76
C THR A 9 5.87 -0.30 15.52
N GLN A 10 4.64 -0.83 15.42
CA GLN A 10 4.26 -2.06 16.08
C GLN A 10 4.79 -3.28 15.32
N ASN A 11 6.02 -3.68 15.65
CA ASN A 11 6.67 -4.84 15.03
C ASN A 11 6.29 -6.18 15.70
N LYS A 12 5.48 -6.15 16.76
CA LYS A 12 5.00 -7.35 17.44
C LYS A 12 3.48 -7.34 17.58
N PRO A 13 2.73 -7.30 16.46
CA PRO A 13 1.29 -7.35 16.52
C PRO A 13 0.83 -8.68 17.14
N THR A 14 -0.26 -8.61 17.89
CA THR A 14 -0.93 -9.73 18.54
C THR A 14 -2.40 -9.68 18.20
N ASN A 15 -3.02 -10.83 17.97
CA ASN A 15 -4.45 -10.97 17.78
C ASN A 15 -5.02 -11.97 18.81
N THR A 16 -6.20 -11.65 19.35
CA THR A 16 -6.84 -12.44 20.42
C THR A 16 -7.22 -13.87 20.01
N LYS A 17 -7.38 -14.12 18.71
CA LYS A 17 -7.84 -15.41 18.15
C LYS A 17 -6.71 -16.28 17.56
N GLU A 18 -5.45 -15.90 17.73
CA GLU A 18 -4.30 -16.69 17.23
C GLU A 18 -4.23 -18.12 17.80
N SER A 19 -4.84 -18.40 18.96
CA SER A 19 -4.88 -19.75 19.51
C SER A 19 -5.99 -20.63 18.94
N GLU A 20 -6.96 -20.04 18.25
CA GLU A 20 -8.16 -20.71 17.75
C GLU A 20 -8.11 -20.94 16.23
N ASP A 21 -7.25 -20.21 15.52
CA ASP A 21 -7.11 -20.25 14.07
C ASP A 21 -5.62 -20.35 13.67
N ASP A 22 -5.22 -21.53 13.19
CA ASP A 22 -3.85 -21.81 12.75
C ASP A 22 -3.44 -20.98 11.51
N GLU A 23 -4.38 -20.60 10.64
CA GLU A 23 -4.12 -19.76 9.47
C GLU A 23 -3.82 -18.33 9.91
N LEU A 24 -4.64 -17.79 10.81
CA LEU A 24 -4.40 -16.51 11.45
C LEU A 24 -3.06 -16.48 12.19
N LYS A 25 -2.74 -17.54 12.94
CA LYS A 25 -1.46 -17.65 13.64
C LYS A 25 -0.27 -17.56 12.69
N GLN A 26 -0.30 -18.31 11.58
CA GLN A 26 0.75 -18.27 10.56
C GLN A 26 0.87 -16.87 9.93
N TYR A 27 -0.26 -16.24 9.64
CA TYR A 27 -0.28 -14.87 9.13
C TYR A 27 0.32 -13.86 10.11
N MET A 28 -0.01 -13.96 11.40
CA MET A 28 0.55 -13.09 12.43
C MET A 28 2.05 -13.34 12.65
N GLU A 29 2.51 -14.59 12.54
CA GLU A 29 3.94 -14.92 12.52
C GLU A 29 4.67 -14.29 11.32
N TYR A 30 4.03 -14.22 10.15
CA TYR A 30 4.54 -13.49 8.99
C TYR A 30 4.60 -11.98 9.26
N GLN A 31 3.52 -11.37 9.77
CA GLN A 31 3.51 -9.93 10.09
C GLN A 31 4.62 -9.56 11.08
N ARG A 32 4.88 -10.41 12.08
CA ARG A 32 5.97 -10.22 13.06
C ARG A 32 7.39 -10.29 12.47
N LYS A 33 7.55 -10.83 11.27
CA LYS A 33 8.84 -10.87 10.56
C LYS A 33 9.08 -9.62 9.71
N LEU A 34 8.09 -8.74 9.56
CA LEU A 34 8.23 -7.51 8.80
C LEU A 34 8.61 -6.34 9.72
N ASN A 35 9.45 -5.45 9.22
CA ASN A 35 9.74 -4.18 9.87
C ASN A 35 9.12 -3.05 9.06
N HIS A 36 7.88 -2.69 9.37
CA HIS A 36 7.09 -1.76 8.57
C HIS A 36 7.69 -0.35 8.55
N GLU A 37 8.25 0.12 9.67
CA GLU A 37 8.99 1.38 9.74
C GLU A 37 10.18 1.40 8.77
N ARG A 38 10.98 0.32 8.75
CA ARG A 38 12.12 0.18 7.83
C ARG A 38 11.69 0.06 6.39
N LEU A 39 10.60 -0.66 6.10
CA LEU A 39 10.04 -0.75 4.75
C LEU A 39 9.69 0.64 4.20
N VAL A 40 8.96 1.45 4.99
CA VAL A 40 8.62 2.83 4.60
C VAL A 40 9.87 3.71 4.48
N HIS A 41 10.81 3.58 5.40
CA HIS A 41 12.05 4.35 5.34
C HIS A 41 12.86 4.06 4.06
N HIS A 42 13.11 2.78 3.78
CA HIS A 42 13.93 2.37 2.64
C HIS A 42 13.21 2.60 1.31
N SER A 43 11.88 2.50 1.26
CA SER A 43 11.13 2.79 0.04
C SER A 43 11.21 4.26 -0.35
N LEU A 44 11.07 5.17 0.61
CA LEU A 44 11.19 6.60 0.37
C LEU A 44 12.62 7.00 -0.01
N ASP A 45 13.63 6.42 0.64
CA ASP A 45 15.03 6.69 0.29
C ASP A 45 15.36 6.15 -1.10
N TYR A 46 14.93 4.93 -1.43
CA TYR A 46 15.09 4.33 -2.75
C TYR A 46 14.45 5.20 -3.84
N ALA A 47 13.18 5.59 -3.68
CA ALA A 47 12.48 6.45 -4.65
C ALA A 47 13.15 7.81 -4.83
N LYS A 48 13.62 8.43 -3.74
CA LYS A 48 14.38 9.70 -3.81
C LYS A 48 15.68 9.52 -4.58
N ASN A 49 16.45 8.46 -4.30
CA ASN A 49 17.73 8.21 -4.97
C ASN A 49 17.52 7.92 -6.46
N GLN A 50 16.54 7.08 -6.81
CA GLN A 50 16.18 6.82 -8.21
C GLN A 50 15.74 8.10 -8.94
N LEU A 51 14.92 8.94 -8.30
CA LEU A 51 14.51 10.20 -8.89
C LEU A 51 15.68 11.16 -9.07
N GLN A 52 16.60 11.25 -8.10
CA GLN A 52 17.79 12.11 -8.18
C GLN A 52 18.69 11.69 -9.36
N GLU A 53 18.99 10.39 -9.47
CA GLU A 53 19.81 9.83 -10.56
C GLU A 53 19.21 10.14 -11.95
N ASN A 54 17.88 10.16 -12.06
CA ASN A 54 17.19 10.41 -13.32
C ASN A 54 16.93 11.91 -13.60
N ILE A 55 16.84 12.76 -12.57
CA ILE A 55 16.76 14.23 -12.70
C ILE A 55 18.08 14.81 -13.23
N ASP A 56 19.21 14.22 -12.88
CA ASP A 56 20.51 14.69 -13.35
C ASP A 56 20.82 14.28 -14.81
N SER A 57 19.94 13.48 -15.44
CA SER A 57 20.06 13.14 -16.85
C SER A 57 19.74 14.33 -17.77
N SER A 58 20.60 14.58 -18.76
CA SER A 58 20.40 15.64 -19.77
C SER A 58 19.33 15.31 -20.83
N ASP A 59 18.74 14.12 -20.74
CA ASP A 59 17.80 13.56 -21.71
C ASP A 59 16.36 13.68 -21.17
N SER A 60 15.60 14.64 -21.71
CA SER A 60 14.23 14.91 -21.28
C SER A 60 13.26 13.76 -21.56
N GLU A 61 13.53 12.95 -22.59
CA GLU A 61 12.67 11.83 -22.96
C GLU A 61 12.85 10.68 -21.98
N LYS A 62 14.09 10.33 -21.66
CA LYS A 62 14.39 9.31 -20.63
C LYS A 62 13.82 9.70 -19.27
N ARG A 63 13.94 10.96 -18.88
CA ARG A 63 13.34 11.47 -17.63
C ARG A 63 11.83 11.31 -17.64
N SER A 64 11.16 11.65 -18.74
CA SER A 64 9.71 11.52 -18.86
C SER A 64 9.26 10.07 -18.79
N GLN A 65 9.97 9.16 -19.46
CA GLN A 65 9.72 7.72 -19.41
C GLN A 65 9.92 7.16 -17.99
N PHE A 66 11.01 7.56 -17.32
CA PHE A 66 11.26 7.19 -15.93
C PHE A 66 10.09 7.61 -15.02
N LEU A 67 9.65 8.87 -15.10
CA LEU A 67 8.54 9.36 -14.28
C LEU A 67 7.23 8.59 -14.56
N GLN A 68 6.94 8.28 -15.82
CA GLN A 68 5.74 7.54 -16.19
C GLN A 68 5.75 6.09 -15.68
N ASN A 69 6.92 5.46 -15.67
CA ASN A 69 7.09 4.07 -15.26
C ASN A 69 7.15 3.93 -13.72
N PHE A 70 7.95 4.77 -13.06
CA PHE A 70 8.14 4.72 -11.61
C PHE A 70 6.95 5.34 -10.85
N PHE A 71 6.43 6.47 -11.33
CA PHE A 71 5.37 7.24 -10.68
C PHE A 71 4.09 7.28 -11.53
N THR A 72 3.56 6.12 -11.92
CA THR A 72 2.36 5.93 -12.77
C THR A 72 1.12 6.78 -12.44
N VAL A 73 0.90 7.15 -11.17
CA VAL A 73 -0.11 8.09 -10.67
C VAL A 73 0.55 9.45 -10.50
N SER A 74 1.66 9.51 -9.75
CA SER A 74 2.17 10.77 -9.22
C SER A 74 2.72 11.73 -10.29
N HIS A 75 3.25 11.20 -11.39
CA HIS A 75 3.69 12.03 -12.53
C HIS A 75 2.54 12.83 -13.17
N LYS A 76 1.28 12.42 -12.97
CA LYS A 76 0.12 13.11 -13.55
C LYS A 76 -0.17 14.44 -12.86
N PHE A 77 0.16 14.57 -11.57
CA PHE A 77 -0.13 15.77 -10.78
C PHE A 77 1.11 16.57 -10.38
N ALA A 78 2.30 15.98 -10.40
CA ALA A 78 3.56 16.60 -10.00
C ALA A 78 4.66 16.36 -11.05
N ASP A 79 5.54 17.35 -11.21
CA ASP A 79 6.78 17.20 -11.98
C ASP A 79 7.92 16.63 -11.11
N ALA A 80 9.09 16.43 -11.71
CA ALA A 80 10.24 15.83 -11.01
C ALA A 80 10.69 16.66 -9.79
N GLU A 81 10.69 17.99 -9.90
CA GLU A 81 11.10 18.87 -8.80
C GLU A 81 10.09 18.81 -7.64
N THR A 82 8.80 18.80 -7.97
CA THR A 82 7.71 18.69 -7.00
C THR A 82 7.71 17.32 -6.32
N LEU A 83 7.90 16.23 -7.08
CA LEU A 83 8.03 14.87 -6.53
C LEU A 83 9.25 14.76 -5.61
N MET A 84 10.39 15.36 -5.98
CA MET A 84 11.58 15.41 -5.12
C MET A 84 11.31 16.18 -3.82
N LEU A 85 10.59 17.30 -3.89
CA LEU A 85 10.16 18.03 -2.70
C LEU A 85 9.23 17.19 -1.81
N MET A 86 8.25 16.50 -2.40
CA MET A 86 7.32 15.63 -1.68
C MET A 86 8.07 14.49 -0.97
N LEU A 87 8.99 13.80 -1.66
CA LEU A 87 9.81 12.74 -1.08
C LEU A 87 10.66 13.25 0.09
N ARG A 88 11.28 14.43 -0.04
CA ARG A 88 12.03 15.05 1.06
C ARG A 88 11.15 15.35 2.26
N LYS A 89 9.93 15.88 2.05
CA LYS A 89 8.95 16.12 3.13
C LYS A 89 8.53 14.81 3.80
N LEU A 90 8.24 13.77 3.02
CA LEU A 90 7.89 12.44 3.53
C LEU A 90 9.02 11.84 4.37
N MET A 91 10.26 11.83 3.86
CA MET A 91 11.42 11.31 4.60
C MET A 91 11.68 12.06 5.91
N ASN A 92 11.66 13.38 5.88
CA ASN A 92 11.87 14.20 7.08
C ASN A 92 10.78 13.92 8.13
N SER A 93 9.53 13.76 7.68
CA SER A 93 8.38 13.48 8.55
C SER A 93 8.44 12.06 9.09
N GLN A 94 8.83 11.07 8.28
CA GLN A 94 8.99 9.68 8.70
C GLN A 94 10.02 9.55 9.83
N ASN A 95 11.14 10.26 9.72
CA ASN A 95 12.21 10.25 10.72
C ASN A 95 11.91 11.07 12.00
N SER A 96 10.73 11.65 12.13
CA SER A 96 10.34 12.40 13.33
C SER A 96 9.76 11.48 14.40
N THR A 97 10.49 11.19 15.47
CA THR A 97 10.10 10.16 16.45
C THR A 97 8.95 10.55 17.38
N ASN A 98 8.67 11.84 17.58
CA ASN A 98 7.67 12.32 18.55
C ASN A 98 6.43 12.96 17.92
N ASN A 99 6.36 13.01 16.58
CA ASN A 99 5.33 13.72 15.86
C ASN A 99 4.73 12.81 14.80
N TRP A 100 3.42 12.83 14.64
CA TRP A 100 2.74 12.10 13.58
C TRP A 100 2.30 13.07 12.48
N TYR A 101 2.37 12.63 11.24
CA TYR A 101 2.05 13.45 10.08
C TYR A 101 1.02 12.73 9.22
N ARG A 102 -0.20 13.27 9.17
CA ARG A 102 -1.26 12.77 8.31
C ARG A 102 -0.98 13.19 6.87
N MET A 103 -0.99 12.19 6.00
CA MET A 103 -0.86 12.34 4.56
C MET A 103 -2.23 12.59 3.93
N ASN A 104 -2.22 13.32 2.82
CA ASN A 104 -3.36 13.43 1.91
C ASN A 104 -3.18 12.46 0.74
N SER A 105 -4.13 12.40 -0.18
CA SER A 105 -4.13 11.42 -1.27
C SER A 105 -2.99 11.61 -2.26
N PHE A 106 -2.46 12.84 -2.42
CA PHE A 106 -1.25 13.08 -3.22
C PHE A 106 -0.04 12.40 -2.59
N TYR A 107 0.13 12.54 -1.26
CA TYR A 107 1.20 11.88 -0.53
C TYR A 107 1.00 10.36 -0.46
N HIS A 108 -0.22 9.86 -0.27
CA HIS A 108 -0.53 8.44 -0.34
C HIS A 108 -0.11 7.85 -1.70
N SER A 109 -0.38 8.55 -2.80
CA SER A 109 0.04 8.12 -4.15
C SER A 109 1.56 7.95 -4.23
N VAL A 110 2.33 8.93 -3.75
CA VAL A 110 3.81 8.88 -3.79
C VAL A 110 4.35 7.77 -2.89
N VAL A 111 3.81 7.59 -1.68
CA VAL A 111 4.23 6.52 -0.77
C VAL A 111 3.90 5.14 -1.33
N PHE A 112 2.70 4.97 -1.90
CA PHE A 112 2.26 3.72 -2.51
C PHE A 112 3.23 3.29 -3.61
N GLU A 113 3.54 4.20 -4.54
CA GLU A 113 4.43 3.90 -5.67
C GLU A 113 5.88 3.68 -5.21
N SER A 114 6.35 4.43 -4.21
CA SER A 114 7.68 4.23 -3.62
C SER A 114 7.81 2.86 -2.98
N MET A 115 6.80 2.44 -2.21
CA MET A 115 6.74 1.13 -1.57
C MET A 115 6.68 0.01 -2.59
N GLN A 116 5.83 0.13 -3.61
CA GLN A 116 5.68 -0.87 -4.67
C GLN A 116 7.03 -1.14 -5.36
N GLN A 117 7.71 -0.08 -5.79
CA GLN A 117 8.99 -0.19 -6.49
C GLN A 117 10.10 -0.75 -5.60
N PHE A 118 10.15 -0.33 -4.32
CA PHE A 118 11.16 -0.82 -3.40
C PHE A 118 10.94 -2.29 -3.01
N VAL A 119 9.70 -2.72 -2.77
CA VAL A 119 9.39 -4.10 -2.41
C VAL A 119 9.81 -5.07 -3.52
N GLU A 120 9.54 -4.72 -4.78
CA GLU A 120 10.00 -5.53 -5.92
C GLU A 120 11.52 -5.72 -5.91
N VAL A 121 12.27 -4.63 -5.72
CA VAL A 121 13.74 -4.67 -5.65
C VAL A 121 14.23 -5.40 -4.39
N TYR A 122 13.59 -5.18 -3.25
CA TYR A 122 13.96 -5.81 -1.99
C TYR A 122 13.80 -7.33 -2.06
N ASN A 123 12.68 -7.81 -2.61
CA ASN A 123 12.42 -9.24 -2.78
C ASN A 123 13.44 -9.87 -3.74
N GLN A 124 13.88 -9.14 -4.79
CA GLN A 124 14.98 -9.60 -5.63
C GLN A 124 16.31 -9.70 -4.85
N ILE A 125 16.65 -8.68 -4.05
CA ILE A 125 17.85 -8.68 -3.21
C ILE A 125 17.82 -9.82 -2.19
N LEU A 126 16.64 -10.14 -1.65
CA LEU A 126 16.47 -11.25 -0.71
C LEU A 126 16.93 -12.59 -1.31
N VAL A 127 16.69 -12.80 -2.61
CA VAL A 127 17.11 -14.01 -3.34
C VAL A 127 18.57 -13.91 -3.77
N GLU A 128 18.98 -12.80 -4.36
CA GLU A 128 20.32 -12.65 -4.97
C GLU A 128 21.44 -12.38 -3.97
N SER A 129 21.13 -11.74 -2.84
CA SER A 129 22.10 -11.29 -1.84
C SER A 129 21.46 -11.21 -0.45
N PRO A 130 21.15 -12.36 0.19
CA PRO A 130 20.49 -12.41 1.50
C PRO A 130 21.17 -11.57 2.59
N GLU A 131 22.51 -11.51 2.60
CA GLU A 131 23.26 -10.67 3.55
C GLU A 131 22.96 -9.17 3.38
N LYS A 132 22.82 -8.69 2.14
CA LYS A 132 22.42 -7.30 1.89
C LYS A 132 20.98 -7.04 2.31
N ALA A 133 20.07 -7.99 2.06
CA ALA A 133 18.67 -7.87 2.50
C ALA A 133 18.57 -7.82 4.04
N LYS A 134 19.42 -8.59 4.72
CA LYS A 134 19.54 -8.58 6.17
C LYS A 134 20.09 -7.26 6.71
N ASP A 135 21.08 -6.67 6.03
CA ASP A 135 21.63 -5.36 6.39
C ASP A 135 20.58 -4.23 6.28
N LEU A 136 19.66 -4.33 5.31
CA LEU A 136 18.51 -3.41 5.21
C LEU A 136 17.52 -3.61 6.36
N GLY A 137 17.39 -4.84 6.88
CA GLY A 137 16.55 -5.13 8.05
C GLY A 137 15.06 -4.87 7.83
N ALA A 138 14.58 -4.96 6.58
CA ALA A 138 13.18 -4.73 6.24
C ALA A 138 12.28 -5.94 6.54
N SER A 139 12.85 -7.15 6.50
CA SER A 139 12.21 -8.39 6.96
C SER A 139 13.22 -9.37 7.55
N GLU A 140 12.73 -10.34 8.33
CA GLU A 140 13.51 -11.47 8.86
C GLU A 140 13.67 -12.60 7.82
N GLY A 141 14.16 -12.25 6.63
CA GLY A 141 14.46 -13.21 5.58
C GLY A 141 13.23 -13.71 4.81
N VAL A 142 12.09 -13.01 4.90
CA VAL A 142 10.84 -13.35 4.20
C VAL A 142 10.53 -12.35 3.10
N GLU A 143 9.91 -12.84 2.02
CA GLU A 143 9.38 -11.99 0.96
C GLU A 143 8.35 -11.02 1.54
N VAL A 144 8.42 -9.76 1.14
CA VAL A 144 7.42 -8.75 1.50
C VAL A 144 6.32 -8.79 0.44
N ASP A 145 5.09 -9.06 0.86
CA ASP A 145 3.93 -8.88 0.00
C ASP A 145 3.45 -7.42 0.07
N PHE A 146 3.64 -6.69 -1.01
CA PHE A 146 3.23 -5.29 -1.09
C PHE A 146 1.72 -5.11 -1.06
N GLU A 147 0.94 -6.00 -1.68
CA GLU A 147 -0.50 -5.83 -1.78
C GLU A 147 -1.18 -6.12 -0.43
N ASP A 148 -0.68 -7.12 0.31
CA ASP A 148 -1.07 -7.37 1.70
C ASP A 148 -0.71 -6.18 2.60
N TRP A 149 0.52 -5.65 2.47
CA TRP A 149 0.93 -4.49 3.24
C TRP A 149 0.07 -3.26 2.92
N ALA A 150 -0.20 -3.01 1.64
CA ALA A 150 -1.01 -1.87 1.24
C ALA A 150 -2.46 -2.00 1.71
N TYR A 151 -3.03 -3.22 1.70
CA TYR A 151 -4.35 -3.50 2.28
C TYR A 151 -4.42 -3.11 3.76
N LEU A 152 -3.42 -3.47 4.55
CA LEU A 152 -3.41 -3.21 5.99
C LEU A 152 -3.15 -1.74 6.35
N TYR A 153 -2.23 -1.08 5.64
CA TYR A 153 -1.65 0.19 6.10
C TYR A 153 -2.20 1.43 5.37
N PHE A 154 -2.84 1.30 4.20
CA PHE A 154 -3.53 2.44 3.59
C PHE A 154 -4.98 2.55 4.11
N PRO A 155 -5.48 3.77 4.41
CA PRO A 155 -6.86 3.96 4.87
C PRO A 155 -7.87 3.73 3.74
N ASP A 156 -7.49 4.07 2.52
CA ASP A 156 -8.24 3.89 1.29
C ASP A 156 -7.29 3.91 0.09
N MET A 157 -7.83 3.59 -1.08
CA MET A 157 -7.12 3.63 -2.35
C MET A 157 -7.91 4.43 -3.40
N ASP A 158 -8.62 5.48 -2.97
CA ASP A 158 -9.51 6.27 -3.84
C ASP A 158 -8.68 6.97 -4.95
N PHE A 159 -7.41 7.28 -4.70
CA PHE A 159 -6.47 7.80 -5.71
C PHE A 159 -6.15 6.83 -6.86
N HIS A 160 -6.56 5.55 -6.73
CA HIS A 160 -6.45 4.51 -7.75
C HIS A 160 -7.77 4.20 -8.48
N ILE A 161 -8.86 4.96 -8.25
CA ILE A 161 -10.12 4.74 -8.97
C ILE A 161 -9.90 4.84 -10.49
N GLY A 162 -10.51 3.91 -11.24
CA GLY A 162 -10.30 3.75 -12.68
C GLY A 162 -9.02 3.01 -13.06
N LYS A 163 -8.29 2.46 -12.08
CA LYS A 163 -7.18 1.52 -12.29
C LYS A 163 -7.55 0.16 -11.71
N SER A 164 -7.06 -0.91 -12.34
CA SER A 164 -7.21 -2.27 -11.81
C SER A 164 -6.34 -2.44 -10.56
N LEU A 165 -6.97 -2.84 -9.46
CA LEU A 165 -6.28 -3.34 -8.27
C LEU A 165 -6.33 -4.88 -8.27
N SER A 166 -5.37 -5.51 -7.58
CA SER A 166 -5.33 -6.96 -7.42
C SER A 166 -6.41 -7.47 -6.45
N TYR A 167 -6.50 -8.79 -6.28
CA TYR A 167 -7.50 -9.43 -5.42
C TYR A 167 -7.25 -9.22 -3.92
N THR A 168 -6.00 -9.07 -3.48
CA THR A 168 -5.64 -8.77 -2.08
C THR A 168 -6.13 -7.39 -1.64
N HIS A 169 -6.38 -6.48 -2.58
CA HIS A 169 -7.05 -5.21 -2.34
C HIS A 169 -8.59 -5.31 -2.40
N TYR A 170 -9.22 -6.48 -2.23
CA TYR A 170 -10.64 -6.69 -2.51
C TYR A 170 -11.59 -5.63 -1.91
N PRO A 171 -11.48 -5.23 -0.62
CA PRO A 171 -12.35 -4.20 -0.07
C PRO A 171 -12.21 -2.85 -0.78
N PHE A 172 -10.98 -2.45 -1.08
CA PHE A 172 -10.68 -1.21 -1.82
C PHE A 172 -11.09 -1.31 -3.29
N ALA A 173 -10.86 -2.45 -3.94
CA ALA A 173 -11.30 -2.69 -5.32
C ALA A 173 -12.82 -2.62 -5.45
N LYS A 174 -13.55 -3.20 -4.48
CA LYS A 174 -15.02 -3.15 -4.42
C LYS A 174 -15.50 -1.72 -4.19
N ARG A 175 -14.89 -0.97 -3.27
CA ARG A 175 -15.18 0.44 -3.03
C ARG A 175 -14.92 1.28 -4.28
N ASN A 176 -13.73 1.18 -4.86
CA ASN A 176 -13.33 1.94 -6.05
C ASN A 176 -14.28 1.68 -7.22
N LYS A 177 -14.67 0.42 -7.44
CA LYS A 177 -15.64 0.06 -8.48
C LYS A 177 -17.03 0.64 -8.21
N ALA A 178 -17.50 0.62 -6.96
CA ALA A 178 -18.78 1.21 -6.60
C ALA A 178 -18.80 2.74 -6.83
N ILE A 179 -17.70 3.42 -6.46
CA ILE A 179 -17.53 4.85 -6.72
C ILE A 179 -17.48 5.11 -8.24
N GLU A 180 -16.70 4.33 -8.99
CA GLU A 180 -16.58 4.46 -10.45
C GLU A 180 -17.93 4.28 -11.15
N GLU A 181 -18.67 3.22 -10.83
CA GLU A 181 -20.00 2.94 -11.40
C GLU A 181 -21.00 4.06 -11.09
N LYS A 182 -21.01 4.56 -9.85
CA LYS A 182 -21.88 5.67 -9.46
C LYS A 182 -21.49 6.98 -10.11
N TRP A 183 -20.19 7.22 -10.26
CA TRP A 183 -19.69 8.41 -10.96
C TRP A 183 -20.10 8.38 -12.44
N GLU A 184 -19.93 7.24 -13.10
CA GLU A 184 -20.36 7.04 -14.48
C GLU A 184 -21.89 7.16 -14.66
N GLU A 185 -22.68 6.66 -13.72
CA GLU A 185 -24.15 6.81 -13.71
C GLU A 185 -24.53 8.28 -13.80
N LYS A 186 -23.94 9.13 -12.96
CA LYS A 186 -24.21 10.58 -12.95
C LYS A 186 -23.69 11.30 -14.20
N ILE A 187 -22.59 10.83 -14.80
CA ILE A 187 -22.13 11.34 -16.10
C ILE A 187 -23.12 10.97 -17.21
N LYS A 188 -23.65 9.73 -17.21
CA LYS A 188 -24.66 9.28 -18.17
C LYS A 188 -25.99 10.03 -18.04
N GLU A 189 -26.30 10.56 -16.85
CA GLU A 189 -27.41 11.50 -16.61
C GLU A 189 -27.17 12.91 -17.18
N GLY A 190 -26.02 13.17 -17.83
CA GLY A 190 -25.69 14.43 -18.50
C GLY A 190 -24.95 15.45 -17.64
N LYS A 191 -24.46 15.06 -16.45
CA LYS A 191 -23.61 15.91 -15.60
C LYS A 191 -22.17 15.94 -16.11
N SER A 192 -21.46 17.04 -15.85
CA SER A 192 -20.01 17.07 -16.05
C SER A 192 -19.30 16.14 -15.04
N LYS A 193 -18.06 15.73 -15.36
CA LYS A 193 -17.24 14.89 -14.45
C LYS A 193 -17.12 15.48 -13.04
N ALA A 194 -16.87 16.77 -12.93
CA ALA A 194 -16.71 17.46 -11.64
C ALA A 194 -18.02 17.53 -10.85
N GLU A 195 -19.14 17.85 -11.51
CA GLU A 195 -20.45 17.88 -10.86
C GLU A 195 -20.87 16.49 -10.41
N ALA A 196 -20.68 15.47 -11.26
CA ALA A 196 -21.01 14.09 -10.94
C ALA A 196 -20.19 13.57 -9.75
N LEU A 197 -18.89 13.87 -9.69
CA LEU A 197 -18.04 13.45 -8.57
C LEU A 197 -18.45 14.15 -7.27
N LYS A 198 -18.75 15.45 -7.34
CA LYS A 198 -19.22 16.22 -6.18
C LYS A 198 -20.54 15.70 -5.62
N LEU A 199 -21.44 15.21 -6.47
CA LEU A 199 -22.73 14.66 -6.05
C LEU A 199 -22.61 13.35 -5.27
N ILE A 200 -21.54 12.58 -5.47
CA ILE A 200 -21.31 11.30 -4.78
C ILE A 200 -20.25 11.41 -3.69
N GLN A 201 -19.58 12.55 -3.56
CA GLN A 201 -18.45 12.74 -2.65
C GLN A 201 -18.84 12.49 -1.20
N GLU A 202 -19.96 13.06 -0.74
CA GLU A 202 -20.46 12.89 0.63
C GLU A 202 -20.92 11.45 0.89
N ASP A 203 -21.63 10.83 -0.06
CA ASP A 203 -22.15 9.46 0.07
C ASP A 203 -21.06 8.41 0.28
N PHE A 204 -19.89 8.65 -0.30
CA PHE A 204 -18.73 7.76 -0.20
C PHE A 204 -17.63 8.30 0.74
N GLU A 205 -17.80 9.49 1.33
CA GLU A 205 -16.79 10.14 2.16
C GLU A 205 -15.43 10.31 1.44
N ILE A 206 -15.45 10.70 0.16
CA ILE A 206 -14.23 10.85 -0.64
C ILE A 206 -13.50 12.14 -0.24
N ASP A 207 -12.22 12.02 0.12
CA ASP A 207 -11.38 13.16 0.51
C ASP A 207 -11.23 14.19 -0.64
N ASP A 208 -11.17 15.49 -0.29
CA ASP A 208 -11.03 16.58 -1.25
C ASP A 208 -9.80 16.43 -2.15
N THR A 209 -8.68 15.91 -1.62
CA THR A 209 -7.48 15.67 -2.41
C THR A 209 -7.60 14.46 -3.34
N SER A 210 -8.37 13.43 -2.95
CA SER A 210 -8.78 12.36 -3.86
C SER A 210 -9.63 12.93 -5.00
N VAL A 211 -10.59 13.82 -4.71
CA VAL A 211 -11.40 14.48 -5.75
C VAL A 211 -10.52 15.27 -6.72
N LYS A 212 -9.54 16.03 -6.23
CA LYS A 212 -8.57 16.76 -7.09
C LYS A 212 -7.81 15.80 -8.02
N LEU A 213 -7.32 14.68 -7.49
CA LEU A 213 -6.60 13.65 -8.25
C LEU A 213 -7.47 13.05 -9.37
N LEU A 214 -8.70 12.65 -9.04
CA LEU A 214 -9.64 12.05 -9.99
C LEU A 214 -10.04 13.02 -11.12
N LEU A 215 -10.06 14.31 -10.82
CA LEU A 215 -10.29 15.37 -11.81
C LEU A 215 -9.02 15.77 -12.58
N GLY A 216 -7.87 15.13 -12.33
CA GLY A 216 -6.60 15.39 -13.00
C GLY A 216 -5.99 16.73 -12.65
N GLN A 217 -6.31 17.29 -11.48
CA GLN A 217 -5.76 18.56 -11.03
C GLN A 217 -4.30 18.40 -10.60
N LYS A 218 -3.48 19.42 -10.86
CA LYS A 218 -2.10 19.48 -10.37
C LYS A 218 -2.07 19.74 -8.86
N VAL A 219 -1.05 19.23 -8.20
CA VAL A 219 -0.81 19.52 -6.78
C VAL A 219 -0.57 21.01 -6.58
N THR A 220 -1.14 21.59 -5.53
CA THR A 220 -0.98 23.01 -5.19
C THR A 220 -0.18 23.19 -3.89
N PRO A 221 0.38 24.37 -3.59
CA PRO A 221 1.16 24.56 -2.36
C PRO A 221 0.45 24.14 -1.06
N PRO A 222 -0.86 24.41 -0.85
CA PRO A 222 -1.59 23.86 0.29
C PRO A 222 -1.62 22.33 0.36
N ASP A 223 -1.65 21.65 -0.79
CA ASP A 223 -1.64 20.19 -0.87
C ASP A 223 -0.26 19.59 -0.52
N LEU A 224 0.80 20.41 -0.48
CA LEU A 224 2.15 20.00 -0.09
C LEU A 224 2.40 20.10 1.42
N GLU A 225 1.37 20.41 2.22
CA GLU A 225 1.47 20.43 3.67
C GLU A 225 1.03 19.09 4.27
N LEU A 226 1.87 18.55 5.16
CA LEU A 226 1.54 17.37 5.95
C LEU A 226 0.90 17.85 7.26
N LEU A 227 -0.29 17.32 7.56
CA LEU A 227 -1.04 17.76 8.74
C LEU A 227 -0.41 17.15 9.99
N TYR A 228 -0.02 18.02 10.91
CA TYR A 228 0.57 17.63 12.18
C TYR A 228 -0.47 17.03 13.13
N THR A 229 -0.14 15.91 13.75
CA THR A 229 -0.83 15.35 14.92
C THR A 229 0.19 14.86 15.96
N SER A 230 -0.20 14.77 17.23
CA SER A 230 0.70 14.47 18.34
C SER A 230 0.47 13.06 18.89
N VAL A 231 1.50 12.51 19.52
CA VAL A 231 1.40 11.25 20.30
C VAL A 231 0.41 11.39 21.47
N GLU A 232 0.22 12.61 21.97
CA GLU A 232 -0.73 12.94 23.05
C GLU A 232 -2.21 12.89 22.60
N ASN A 233 -2.47 12.78 21.30
CA ASN A 233 -3.77 12.49 20.72
C ASN A 233 -3.67 11.20 19.90
N PRO A 234 -3.84 10.03 20.53
CA PRO A 234 -3.51 8.74 19.92
C PRO A 234 -4.38 8.49 18.68
N ILE A 235 -3.76 8.64 17.50
CA ILE A 235 -4.41 8.44 16.19
C ILE A 235 -4.95 7.01 15.99
N TYR A 236 -4.52 6.06 16.82
CA TYR A 236 -4.84 4.64 16.73
C TYR A 236 -5.70 4.13 17.90
N GLU A 237 -6.14 4.98 18.83
CA GLU A 237 -6.93 4.53 20.01
C GLU A 237 -8.19 3.77 19.58
N ALA A 238 -8.91 4.32 18.60
CA ALA A 238 -10.11 3.71 18.01
C ALA A 238 -9.87 2.33 17.37
N LEU A 239 -8.63 1.96 17.03
CA LEU A 239 -8.35 0.64 16.44
C LEU A 239 -8.34 -0.47 17.49
N THR A 240 -8.04 -0.12 18.74
CA THR A 240 -7.89 -1.05 19.85
C THR A 240 -9.14 -1.17 20.71
N GLU A 241 -10.05 -0.20 20.61
CA GLU A 241 -11.34 -0.25 21.29
C GLU A 241 -12.21 -1.34 20.68
N VAL A 242 -12.88 -2.09 21.55
CA VAL A 242 -13.88 -3.08 21.17
C VAL A 242 -15.23 -2.36 21.10
N GLU A 243 -15.82 -2.29 19.90
CA GLU A 243 -17.10 -1.63 19.69
C GLU A 243 -18.26 -2.64 19.64
N ASP A 244 -19.36 -2.33 20.33
CA ASP A 244 -20.65 -3.00 20.12
C ASP A 244 -21.30 -2.45 18.83
N GLY A 245 -21.64 -3.34 17.90
CA GLY A 245 -21.70 -3.03 16.47
C GLY A 245 -22.65 -1.92 16.02
N ARG A 246 -22.14 -1.00 15.18
CA ARG A 246 -22.92 -0.26 14.16
C ARG A 246 -22.74 -0.81 12.74
N TRP A 247 -21.65 -1.54 12.50
CA TRP A 247 -21.41 -2.32 11.29
C TRP A 247 -21.59 -3.79 11.64
N GLY A 248 -22.62 -4.43 11.10
CA GLY A 248 -23.19 -5.71 11.57
C GLY A 248 -22.33 -6.97 11.42
N VAL A 249 -21.01 -6.87 11.61
CA VAL A 249 -20.05 -7.98 11.57
C VAL A 249 -19.02 -7.92 12.71
N MET A 250 -18.96 -6.82 13.48
CA MET A 250 -17.91 -6.57 14.48
C MET A 250 -18.39 -6.66 15.93
N ASP A 251 -19.43 -7.43 16.23
CA ASP A 251 -19.92 -7.54 17.62
C ASP A 251 -18.82 -8.11 18.53
N GLY A 252 -18.19 -7.23 19.32
CA GLY A 252 -17.19 -7.58 20.32
C GLY A 252 -15.76 -7.76 19.80
N GLU A 253 -15.42 -7.30 18.58
CA GLU A 253 -14.05 -7.29 18.05
C GLU A 253 -13.51 -5.87 17.85
N SER A 254 -12.19 -5.69 18.02
CA SER A 254 -11.53 -4.44 17.65
C SER A 254 -11.31 -4.35 16.14
N LEU A 255 -11.21 -3.14 15.59
CA LEU A 255 -10.90 -2.93 14.16
C LEU A 255 -9.56 -3.55 13.77
N LEU A 256 -8.58 -3.53 14.68
CA LEU A 256 -7.27 -4.14 14.48
C LEU A 256 -7.37 -5.66 14.33
N ASP A 257 -8.08 -6.33 15.25
CA ASP A 257 -8.24 -7.78 15.21
C ASP A 257 -8.98 -8.22 13.95
N HIS A 258 -10.03 -7.48 13.57
CA HIS A 258 -10.79 -7.73 12.36
C HIS A 258 -9.93 -7.57 11.10
N SER A 259 -9.09 -6.53 11.03
CA SER A 259 -8.21 -6.27 9.88
C SER A 259 -7.22 -7.41 9.66
N TYR A 260 -6.59 -7.91 10.74
CA TYR A 260 -5.68 -9.06 10.64
C TYR A 260 -6.40 -10.36 10.28
N TYR A 261 -7.61 -10.58 10.80
CA TYR A 261 -8.42 -11.74 10.45
C TYR A 261 -8.81 -11.76 8.97
N MET A 262 -9.20 -10.61 8.42
CA MET A 262 -9.51 -10.48 6.99
C MET A 262 -8.25 -10.64 6.13
N GLY A 263 -7.12 -10.06 6.57
CA GLY A 263 -5.82 -10.20 5.92
C GLY A 263 -5.35 -11.66 5.84
N SER A 264 -5.51 -12.44 6.92
CA SER A 264 -5.10 -13.85 6.93
C SER A 264 -5.85 -14.68 5.88
N HIS A 265 -7.16 -14.47 5.74
CA HIS A 265 -7.98 -15.20 4.76
C HIS A 265 -7.53 -14.92 3.32
N LEU A 266 -7.18 -13.67 3.01
CA LEU A 266 -6.71 -13.29 1.69
C LEU A 266 -5.31 -13.86 1.43
N LYS A 267 -4.40 -13.70 2.40
CA LYS A 267 -3.00 -14.05 2.24
C LYS A 267 -2.73 -15.55 2.24
N VAL A 268 -3.34 -16.29 3.17
CA VAL A 268 -3.17 -17.75 3.26
C VAL A 268 -3.76 -18.45 2.04
N TRP A 269 -4.85 -17.92 1.48
CA TRP A 269 -5.38 -18.42 0.22
C TRP A 269 -4.39 -18.27 -0.94
N GLU A 270 -3.68 -17.15 -1.03
CA GLU A 270 -2.63 -16.97 -2.04
C GLU A 270 -1.45 -17.93 -1.83
N TRP A 271 -1.00 -18.13 -0.59
CA TRP A 271 0.04 -19.10 -0.28
C TRP A 271 -0.34 -20.51 -0.70
N ARG A 272 -1.56 -20.95 -0.39
CA ARG A 272 -2.07 -22.26 -0.81
C ARG A 272 -2.08 -22.42 -2.32
N LYS A 273 -2.51 -21.39 -3.05
CA LYS A 273 -2.46 -21.40 -4.51
C LYS A 273 -1.04 -21.49 -5.06
N ARG A 274 -0.08 -20.77 -4.47
CA ARG A 274 1.33 -20.89 -4.86
C ARG A 274 1.85 -22.30 -4.60
N GLU A 275 1.58 -22.88 -3.45
CA GLU A 275 1.97 -24.26 -3.12
C GLU A 275 1.36 -25.30 -4.08
N GLU A 276 0.10 -25.13 -4.48
CA GLU A 276 -0.56 -26.00 -5.47
C GLU A 276 0.17 -25.94 -6.82
N VAL A 277 0.45 -24.72 -7.30
CA VAL A 277 1.16 -24.50 -8.58
C VAL A 277 2.60 -25.03 -8.52
N GLU A 278 3.31 -24.84 -7.42
CA GLU A 278 4.67 -25.38 -7.23
C GLU A 278 4.67 -26.90 -7.26
N LYS A 279 3.74 -27.56 -6.54
CA LYS A 279 3.59 -29.02 -6.58
C LYS A 279 3.27 -29.53 -7.99
N GLU A 280 2.38 -28.85 -8.72
CA GLU A 280 2.08 -29.20 -10.11
C GLU A 280 3.32 -29.05 -11.01
N THR A 281 4.10 -27.98 -10.82
CA THR A 281 5.31 -27.71 -11.59
C THR A 281 6.40 -28.75 -11.31
N GLU A 282 6.62 -29.09 -10.03
CA GLU A 282 7.54 -30.15 -9.62
C GLU A 282 7.14 -31.51 -10.21
N MET A 283 5.84 -31.85 -10.19
CA MET A 283 5.33 -33.07 -10.81
C MET A 283 5.62 -33.12 -12.31
N VAL A 284 5.40 -32.02 -13.04
CA VAL A 284 5.70 -31.93 -14.49
C VAL A 284 7.19 -32.10 -14.76
N ILE A 285 8.05 -31.45 -13.98
CA ILE A 285 9.52 -31.58 -14.10
C ILE A 285 9.96 -33.03 -13.85
N ASP A 286 9.36 -33.68 -12.84
CA ASP A 286 9.63 -35.08 -12.49
C ASP A 286 9.19 -36.06 -13.58
N GLU A 287 8.05 -35.81 -14.25
CA GLU A 287 7.60 -36.61 -15.39
C GLU A 287 8.50 -36.40 -16.62
N MET A 288 8.90 -35.16 -16.89
CA MET A 288 9.82 -34.83 -17.97
C MET A 288 11.21 -35.47 -17.77
N SER A 289 11.74 -35.49 -16.55
CA SER A 289 13.02 -36.12 -16.22
C SER A 289 12.97 -37.65 -16.35
N LYS A 290 11.86 -38.29 -15.94
CA LYS A 290 11.61 -39.73 -16.13
C LYS A 290 11.46 -40.12 -17.60
N SER A 291 10.92 -39.24 -18.45
CA SER A 291 10.81 -39.47 -19.90
C SER A 291 12.15 -39.33 -20.64
N SER A 292 13.06 -38.51 -20.12
CA SER A 292 14.37 -38.23 -20.72
C SER A 292 15.41 -39.33 -20.42
N ASN A 293 15.28 -40.02 -19.29
CA ASN A 293 16.10 -41.18 -18.91
C ASN A 293 15.70 -42.50 -19.58
N LYS A 294 14.72 -42.49 -20.49
CA LYS A 294 14.26 -43.67 -21.26
C LYS A 294 14.77 -43.71 -22.72
N LYS A 295 15.77 -42.91 -23.08
CA LYS A 295 16.46 -42.97 -24.38
C LYS A 295 17.88 -43.47 -24.24
#